data_AF-A0A7Y1Z6T0-F1
#
_entry.id   AF-A0A7Y1Z6T0-F1
#
_cell.length_a   1.000
_cell.length_b   1.000
_cell.length_c   1.000
_cell.angle_alpha   90.00
_cell.angle_beta   90.00
_cell.angle_gamma   90.00
#
_symmetry.space_group_name_H-M   'P 1'
#
loop_
_entity.id
_entity.type
_entity.pdbx_description
1 polymer ?
#
loop_
_entity_poly.entity_id
_entity_poly.type
_entity_poly.pdbx_seq_one_letter_code
_entity_poly.pdbx_strand_id
1 'polypeptide(L)' 'MRRFKQFEIPNLEFSKATKKPIPIRCIQIDEAFEVETMEGIMQGKKGDWLMVGIDGEMYVCDADIFNRTYNLIE' A
#
# COMPACT_ATOMS: atom_id res chain seq x y z
N MET A 1 -16.52 6.47 -21.46
CA MET A 1 -15.42 5.98 -20.59
C MET A 1 -15.20 4.49 -20.87
N ARG A 2 -13.96 4.03 -21.06
CA ARG A 2 -13.66 2.58 -21.10
C ARG A 2 -13.79 2.02 -19.68
N ARG A 3 -14.42 0.85 -19.52
CA ARG A 3 -14.56 0.15 -18.24
C ARG A 3 -13.79 -1.16 -18.31
N PHE A 4 -12.97 -1.42 -17.31
CA PHE A 4 -12.30 -2.70 -17.12
C PHE A 4 -12.95 -3.43 -15.95
N LYS A 5 -13.03 -4.76 -16.02
CA LYS A 5 -13.57 -5.59 -14.95
C LYS A 5 -12.44 -6.29 -14.22
N GLN A 6 -12.61 -6.50 -12.92
CA GLN A 6 -11.64 -7.23 -12.13
C GLN A 6 -11.50 -8.65 -12.68
N PHE A 7 -10.26 -9.16 -12.72
CA PHE A 7 -9.93 -10.50 -13.22
C PHE A 7 -10.18 -10.75 -14.73
N GLU A 8 -10.56 -9.73 -15.51
CA GLU A 8 -10.68 -9.81 -16.97
C GLU A 8 -9.54 -9.02 -17.62
N ILE A 9 -8.53 -9.71 -18.18
CA ILE A 9 -7.41 -9.08 -18.87
C ILE A 9 -7.86 -8.70 -20.29
N PRO A 10 -7.91 -7.40 -20.64
CA PRO A 10 -8.33 -6.98 -21.97
C PRO A 10 -7.27 -7.34 -23.00
N ASN A 11 -7.66 -7.57 -24.25
CA ASN A 11 -6.72 -7.80 -25.35
C ASN A 11 -6.11 -6.46 -25.82
N LEU A 12 -5.06 -6.01 -25.14
CA LEU A 12 -4.30 -4.79 -25.44
C LEU A 12 -2.80 -5.11 -25.48
N GLU A 13 -2.03 -4.25 -26.14
CA GLU A 13 -0.56 -4.36 -26.19
C GLU A 13 0.05 -3.87 -24.87
N PHE A 14 0.35 -4.79 -23.95
CA PHE A 14 0.98 -4.48 -22.65
C PHE A 14 2.50 -4.41 -22.77
N SER A 15 3.10 -3.35 -22.21
CA SER A 15 4.54 -3.28 -21.98
C SER A 15 4.94 -4.03 -20.71
N LYS A 16 6.19 -4.54 -20.66
CA LYS A 16 6.77 -5.16 -19.46
C LYS A 16 7.58 -4.13 -18.67
N ALA A 17 7.46 -4.14 -17.35
CA ALA A 17 8.24 -3.29 -16.43
C ALA A 17 8.54 -4.04 -15.12
N THR A 18 9.62 -3.68 -14.44
CA THR A 18 9.96 -4.16 -13.09
C THR A 18 9.74 -3.07 -12.06
N LYS A 19 9.19 -3.40 -10.89
CA LYS A 19 9.07 -2.44 -9.77
C LYS A 19 10.47 -2.01 -9.32
N LYS A 20 10.68 -0.70 -9.12
CA LYS A 20 11.93 -0.20 -8.55
C LYS A 20 12.10 -0.71 -7.10
N PRO A 21 13.30 -1.16 -6.68
CA PRO A 21 13.54 -1.69 -5.33
C PRO A 21 13.77 -0.55 -4.33
N ILE A 22 12.71 0.23 -4.06
CA ILE A 22 12.80 1.40 -3.18
C ILE A 22 12.38 0.97 -1.77
N PRO A 23 13.27 1.06 -0.76
CA PRO A 23 12.89 0.91 0.64
C PRO A 23 11.77 1.88 1.01
N ILE A 24 10.78 1.38 1.76
CA ILE A 24 9.69 2.19 2.27
C ILE A 24 9.89 2.41 3.77
N ARG A 25 9.54 3.61 4.26
CA ARG A 25 9.51 3.85 5.71
C ARG A 25 8.19 3.33 6.24
N CYS A 26 8.27 2.51 7.28
CA CYS A 26 7.09 1.95 7.92
C CYS A 26 7.34 1.74 9.42
N ILE A 27 6.27 1.81 10.20
CA ILE A 27 6.27 1.46 11.61
C ILE A 27 4.97 0.72 11.95
N GLN A 28 5.08 -0.36 12.72
CA GLN A 28 3.91 -1.06 13.24
C GLN A 28 3.40 -0.33 14.48
N ILE A 29 2.10 -0.04 14.53
CA ILE A 29 1.47 0.68 15.64
C ILE A 29 0.72 -0.30 16.52
N ASP A 30 0.89 -0.21 17.84
CA ASP A 30 0.35 -1.17 18.82
C ASP A 30 -1.01 -0.78 19.43
N GLU A 31 -1.63 0.25 18.87
CA GLU A 31 -2.96 0.76 19.20
C GLU A 31 -3.76 1.12 17.93
N ALA A 32 -5.04 1.46 18.09
CA ALA A 32 -5.84 1.95 16.96
C ALA A 32 -5.44 3.39 16.61
N PHE A 33 -5.42 3.73 15.33
CA PHE A 33 -4.95 5.02 14.85
C PHE A 33 -5.70 5.47 13.59
N GLU A 34 -5.59 6.76 13.27
CA GLU A 34 -6.15 7.35 12.06
C GLU A 34 -5.06 8.07 11.27
N VAL A 35 -5.16 8.04 9.95
CA VAL A 35 -4.24 8.69 9.03
C VAL A 35 -5.03 9.54 8.05
N GLU A 36 -4.66 10.81 7.90
CA GLU A 36 -5.15 11.64 6.80
C GLU A 36 -4.43 11.22 5.51
N THR A 37 -5.17 10.57 4.62
CA THR A 37 -4.69 10.10 3.31
C THR A 37 -5.19 11.00 2.18
N MET A 38 -4.73 10.78 0.96
CA MET A 38 -5.22 11.51 -0.22
C MET A 38 -6.70 11.24 -0.52
N GLU A 39 -7.21 10.10 -0.07
CA GLU A 39 -8.58 9.63 -0.24
C GLU A 39 -9.49 9.97 0.96
N GLY A 40 -8.94 10.63 1.99
CA GLY A 40 -9.63 11.00 3.23
C GLY A 40 -9.06 10.30 4.47
N ILE A 41 -9.79 10.33 5.58
CA ILE A 41 -9.37 9.68 6.82
C ILE A 41 -9.46 8.16 6.67
N MET A 42 -8.35 7.48 6.93
CA MET A 42 -8.27 6.02 6.97
C MET A 42 -7.95 5.55 8.39
N GLN A 43 -8.67 4.52 8.85
CA GLN A 43 -8.51 3.98 10.20
C GLN A 43 -7.67 2.70 10.16
N GLY A 44 -6.72 2.59 11.09
CA GLY A 44 -5.94 1.39 11.36
C GLY A 44 -6.27 0.79 12.72
N LYS A 45 -6.18 -0.53 12.83
CA LYS A 45 -6.29 -1.25 14.10
C LYS A 45 -4.90 -1.48 14.68
N LYS A 46 -4.88 -1.86 15.98
CA LYS A 46 -3.68 -2.39 16.62
C LYS A 46 -3.02 -3.47 15.76
N GLY A 47 -1.73 -3.30 15.51
CA GLY A 47 -0.89 -4.22 14.74
C GLY A 47 -0.78 -3.86 13.25
N ASP A 48 -1.57 -2.92 12.75
CA ASP A 48 -1.39 -2.40 11.40
C ASP A 48 -0.17 -1.48 11.31
N TRP A 49 0.26 -1.23 10.08
CA TRP A 49 1.45 -0.45 9.77
C TRP A 49 1.07 0.96 9.30
N LEU A 50 1.73 1.98 9.84
CA LEU A 50 1.79 3.29 9.22
C LEU A 50 2.91 3.27 8.17
N MET A 51 2.53 3.53 6.92
CA MET A 51 3.44 3.56 5.77
C MET A 51 3.69 5.00 5.33
N VAL A 52 4.90 5.28 4.86
CA VAL A 52 5.22 6.57 4.22
C VAL A 52 5.71 6.30 2.80
N GLY A 53 4.94 6.74 1.81
CA GLY A 53 5.26 6.61 0.41
C GLY A 53 6.33 7.59 -0.07
N ILE A 54 6.51 7.65 -1.39
CA ILE A 54 7.70 8.28 -2.02
C ILE A 54 7.66 9.80 -1.88
N ASP A 55 6.47 10.39 -1.98
CA ASP A 55 6.25 11.84 -1.91
C ASP A 55 5.89 12.30 -0.49
N GLY A 56 5.98 11.39 0.49
CA GLY A 56 5.64 11.64 1.89
C GLY A 56 4.18 11.38 2.25
N GLU A 57 3.39 10.86 1.31
CA GLU A 57 2.03 10.40 1.55
C GLU A 57 2.01 9.31 2.62
N MET A 58 1.06 9.38 3.54
CA MET A 58 0.91 8.41 4.62
C MET A 58 -0.35 7.59 4.41
N TYR A 59 -0.30 6.31 4.76
CA TYR A 59 -1.45 5.41 4.70
C TYR A 59 -1.30 4.24 5.67
N VAL A 60 -2.44 3.65 6.05
CA VAL A 60 -2.50 2.40 6.82
C VAL A 60 -2.26 1.22 5.88
N CYS A 61 -1.45 0.26 6.32
CA CYS A 61 -1.34 -1.05 5.70
C CYS A 61 -1.72 -2.12 6.72
N ASP A 62 -2.75 -2.90 6.41
CA ASP A 62 -3.18 -4.03 7.24
C ASP A 62 -2.03 -5.02 7.46
N ALA A 63 -1.92 -5.53 8.69
CA ALA A 63 -0.84 -6.43 9.09
C ALA A 63 -0.66 -7.65 8.16
N ASP A 64 -1.75 -8.30 7.72
CA ASP A 64 -1.67 -9.48 6.86
C ASP A 64 -1.23 -9.10 5.45
N ILE A 65 -1.67 -7.94 4.96
CA ILE A 65 -1.20 -7.40 3.67
C ILE A 65 0.30 -7.09 3.76
N PHE A 66 0.75 -6.44 4.83
CA PHE A 66 2.16 -6.11 5.01
C PHE A 66 3.02 -7.37 4.99
N ASN A 67 2.70 -8.36 5.82
CA ASN A 67 3.44 -9.63 5.92
C ASN A 67 3.49 -10.41 4.59
N ARG A 68 2.50 -10.25 3.71
CA ARG A 68 2.47 -10.91 2.39
C ARG A 68 3.24 -10.16 1.32
N THR A 69 3.52 -8.87 1.51
CA THR A 69 4.00 -7.98 0.43
C THR A 69 5.33 -7.29 0.73
N TYR A 70 5.74 -7.24 2.01
CA TYR A 70 6.96 -6.59 2.46
C TYR A 70 7.77 -7.51 3.38
N ASN A 71 9.08 -7.30 3.36
CA ASN A 71 9.99 -7.79 4.39
C ASN A 71 10.66 -6.58 5.02
N LEU A 72 10.85 -6.61 6.34
CA LEU A 72 11.73 -5.66 7.00
C LEU A 72 13.17 -5.89 6.53
N ILE A 73 13.89 -4.80 6.35
CA ILE A 73 15.30 -4.79 5.98
C ILE A 73 16.08 -4.08 7.09
N GLU A 74 17.29 -4.57 7.38
CA GLU A 74 18.25 -3.96 8.32
C GLU A 74 19.08 -2.87 7.66
#